data_AF-A0A920HIG7-F1
#
_entry.id   AF-A0A920HIG7-F1
#
_cell.length_a   1.000
_cell.length_b   1.000
_cell.length_c   1.000
_cell.angle_alpha   90.00
_cell.angle_beta   90.00
_cell.angle_gamma   90.00
#
_symmetry.space_group_name_H-M   'P 1'
#
loop_
_entity.id
_entity.type
_entity.pdbx_description
1 polymer ?
#
loop_
_entity_poly.entity_id
_entity_poly.type
_entity_poly.pdbx_seq_one_letter_code
_entity_poly.pdbx_strand_id
1 'polypeptide(L)'
;MFLIFDTETTGLPKRWDAPISDINNWPRVVQLAWQLHEDNGVLFSNKSYLIKPTDFDIPFESEKVHGISTMLASQNGMDIQTVLDEFLKDLKSCEYIVGHNLKFDINVVASELFRLDIENQLLNKVVLDTCTENTANVCKLPGGKSGKFKFPTLVELYENLFKNKFENAHNASADVEANAMVFFELIRQKLFDPSLIQDFENIHTKVSGTFSIQVSTFGINHINLKAESKKLKEQNQTENLNTDDLVNNNSNSDYVHLHNNSQFSVLQSTTKISDLVKKTADYKMNAVALTDKANMMGCFHFYRAVKNYNDALENNNQKIKPILGCELNVCENRLDKSYRDDGYQIVFLAKNKLGYENLMRMCSIGYTEGFYYVPRIDKDLVKKYKEGLIVLSGSKYGEISNKIINVGEKQALDACLWWKEIFMNDFYLEMNIHGEEENEIINEQLLKFSKNHDIKVIATNDTKYVSREDANAHDILLCVKDGQQQSTPIGKGQRF
;
A
#
# COMPACT_ATOMS: atom_id res chain seq x y z
N MET A 1 15.86 -5.43 34.29
CA MET A 1 16.35 -5.43 32.89
C MET A 1 15.28 -4.84 31.99
N PHE A 2 15.72 -4.16 30.93
CA PHE A 2 14.88 -3.58 29.89
C PHE A 2 14.98 -4.44 28.63
N LEU A 3 13.85 -4.78 28.03
CA LEU A 3 13.81 -5.38 26.69
C LEU A 3 13.34 -4.31 25.70
N ILE A 4 14.18 -3.92 24.76
CA ILE A 4 13.83 -2.99 23.70
C ILE A 4 13.61 -3.80 22.43
N PHE A 5 12.48 -3.65 21.76
CA PHE A 5 12.20 -4.42 20.54
C PHE A 5 11.43 -3.60 19.51
N ASP A 6 11.51 -4.05 18.27
CA ASP A 6 10.86 -3.46 17.10
C ASP A 6 10.55 -4.56 16.07
N THR A 7 9.57 -4.31 15.21
CA THR A 7 9.17 -5.25 14.15
C THR A 7 9.09 -4.58 12.78
N GLU A 8 9.62 -5.28 11.77
CA GLU A 8 9.23 -5.03 10.38
C GLU A 8 8.10 -5.97 10.00
N THR A 9 7.17 -5.51 9.17
CA THR A 9 5.92 -6.23 8.91
C THR A 9 5.49 -6.14 7.46
N THR A 10 4.58 -7.02 7.05
CA THR A 10 3.98 -7.02 5.69
C THR A 10 3.07 -5.82 5.42
N GLY A 11 3.01 -4.80 6.28
CA GLY A 11 2.20 -3.60 6.06
C GLY A 11 1.53 -3.10 7.33
N LEU A 12 0.47 -2.30 7.16
CA LEU A 12 -0.32 -1.77 8.27
C LEU A 12 -1.57 -2.62 8.51
N PRO A 13 -2.15 -2.59 9.73
CA PRO A 13 -3.36 -3.34 9.99
C PRO A 13 -4.52 -2.68 9.23
N LYS A 14 -5.47 -3.49 8.73
CA LYS A 14 -6.67 -2.96 8.05
C LYS A 14 -7.44 -2.01 8.98
N ARG A 15 -7.49 -2.36 10.27
CA ARG A 15 -8.08 -1.61 11.36
C ARG A 15 -7.18 -1.64 12.58
N TRP A 16 -6.92 -0.46 13.13
CA TRP A 16 -6.08 -0.26 14.32
C TRP A 16 -6.77 -0.68 15.63
N ASP A 17 -8.09 -0.86 15.61
CA ASP A 17 -8.92 -1.18 16.78
C ASP A 17 -9.40 -2.65 16.80
N ALA A 18 -9.01 -3.46 15.82
CA ALA A 18 -9.43 -4.84 15.76
C ALA A 18 -8.80 -5.67 16.89
N PRO A 19 -9.50 -6.70 17.41
CA PRO A 19 -8.91 -7.59 18.38
C PRO A 19 -7.73 -8.36 17.76
N ILE A 20 -6.74 -8.76 18.59
CA ILE A 20 -5.58 -9.55 18.15
C ILE A 20 -5.97 -10.92 17.56
N SER A 21 -7.17 -11.41 17.90
CA SER A 21 -7.73 -12.66 17.36
C SER A 21 -8.23 -12.51 15.91
N ASP A 22 -8.38 -11.29 15.40
CA ASP A 22 -8.68 -11.05 13.98
C ASP A 22 -7.37 -11.14 13.18
N ILE A 23 -6.91 -12.37 12.97
CA ILE A 23 -5.59 -12.66 12.39
C ILE A 23 -5.41 -12.15 10.96
N ASN A 24 -6.50 -11.88 10.24
CA ASN A 24 -6.49 -11.35 8.88
C ASN A 24 -6.44 -9.81 8.84
N ASN A 25 -6.73 -9.16 9.97
CA ASN A 25 -6.58 -7.73 10.12
C ASN A 25 -5.13 -7.30 10.32
N TRP A 26 -4.40 -8.06 11.16
CA TRP A 26 -3.04 -7.72 11.57
C TRP A 26 -2.02 -8.23 10.54
N PRO A 27 -0.97 -7.45 10.22
CA PRO A 27 0.08 -7.87 9.30
C PRO A 27 0.91 -9.02 9.90
N ARG A 28 1.80 -9.58 9.08
CA ARG A 28 2.74 -10.62 9.50
C ARG A 28 4.08 -10.01 9.89
N VAL A 29 4.73 -10.58 10.90
CA VAL A 29 6.11 -10.20 11.27
C VAL A 29 7.07 -10.71 10.20
N VAL A 30 7.92 -9.82 9.71
CA VAL A 30 8.95 -10.08 8.69
C VAL A 30 10.35 -10.00 9.29
N GLN A 31 10.55 -9.12 10.26
CA GLN A 31 11.75 -9.09 11.10
C GLN A 31 11.33 -8.85 12.55
N LEU A 32 11.95 -9.57 13.48
CA LEU A 32 11.87 -9.26 14.90
C LEU A 32 13.29 -9.07 15.43
N ALA A 33 13.53 -7.90 16.01
CA ALA A 33 14.78 -7.60 16.68
C ALA A 33 14.54 -7.14 18.10
N TRP A 34 15.45 -7.47 19.01
CA TRP A 34 15.41 -6.98 20.38
C TRP A 34 16.79 -6.90 21.02
N GLN A 35 16.89 -6.03 22.01
CA GLN A 35 18.04 -5.86 22.88
C GLN A 35 17.61 -6.02 24.34
N LEU A 36 18.47 -6.67 25.12
CA LEU A 36 18.38 -6.72 26.57
C LEU A 36 19.41 -5.78 27.17
N HIS A 37 18.96 -4.91 28.06
CA HIS A 37 19.83 -4.01 28.80
C HIS A 37 19.67 -4.19 30.30
N GLU A 38 20.79 -4.04 31.00
CA GLU A 38 20.81 -3.93 32.45
C GLU A 38 20.19 -2.60 32.92
N ASP A 39 20.01 -2.45 34.23
CA ASP A 39 19.41 -1.25 34.83
C ASP A 39 20.29 0.01 34.71
N ASN A 40 21.58 -0.18 34.41
CA ASN A 40 22.56 0.86 34.10
C ASN A 40 22.60 1.23 32.60
N GLY A 41 21.80 0.54 31.76
CA GLY A 41 21.73 0.73 30.32
C GLY A 41 22.80 0.02 29.49
N VAL A 42 23.70 -0.76 30.11
CA VAL A 42 24.67 -1.60 29.40
C VAL A 42 23.92 -2.69 28.62
N LEU A 43 24.31 -2.87 27.35
CA LEU A 43 23.79 -3.93 26.49
C LEU A 43 24.26 -5.30 27.02
N PHE A 44 23.30 -6.14 27.38
CA PHE A 44 23.54 -7.52 27.83
C PHE A 44 23.51 -8.50 26.64
N SER A 45 22.53 -8.38 25.75
CA SER A 45 22.43 -9.20 24.54
C SER A 45 21.62 -8.49 23.45
N ASN A 46 21.90 -8.79 22.19
CA ASN A 46 21.12 -8.34 21.03
C ASN A 46 20.80 -9.52 20.11
N LYS A 47 19.60 -9.53 19.54
CA LYS A 47 19.14 -10.54 18.59
C LYS A 47 18.31 -9.87 17.49
N SER A 48 18.43 -10.37 16.27
CA SER A 48 17.67 -9.89 15.11
C SER A 48 17.49 -11.03 14.13
N TYR A 49 16.23 -11.35 13.83
CA TYR A 49 15.88 -12.45 12.95
C TYR A 49 14.95 -11.98 11.85
N LEU A 50 15.26 -12.38 10.61
CA LEU A 50 14.29 -12.40 9.53
C LEU A 50 13.35 -13.59 9.76
N ILE A 51 12.08 -13.39 9.45
CA ILE A 51 11.06 -14.43 9.58
C ILE A 51 10.84 -15.06 8.21
N LYS A 52 10.91 -16.39 8.14
CA LYS A 52 10.67 -17.13 6.93
C LYS A 52 9.16 -17.12 6.60
N PRO A 53 8.75 -16.57 5.45
CA PRO A 53 7.36 -16.65 5.02
C PRO A 53 7.02 -18.10 4.65
N THR A 54 5.96 -18.65 5.24
CA THR A 54 5.47 -20.01 4.96
C THR A 54 4.15 -20.01 4.20
N ASP A 55 3.26 -19.05 4.50
CA ASP A 55 1.91 -18.96 3.96
C ASP A 55 1.51 -17.54 3.49
N PHE A 56 2.49 -16.63 3.44
CA PHE A 56 2.32 -15.24 3.03
C PHE A 56 3.48 -14.77 2.14
N ASP A 57 3.26 -13.69 1.40
CA ASP A 57 4.31 -12.97 0.67
C ASP A 57 4.58 -11.63 1.36
N ILE A 58 5.78 -11.08 1.20
CA ILE A 58 6.10 -9.73 1.64
C ILE A 58 5.75 -8.77 0.49
N PRO A 59 4.81 -7.82 0.69
CA PRO A 59 4.39 -6.91 -0.37
C PRO A 59 5.52 -6.00 -0.85
N PHE A 60 5.44 -5.58 -2.11
CA PHE A 60 6.41 -4.68 -2.72
C PHE A 60 6.54 -3.36 -1.95
N GLU A 61 5.42 -2.75 -1.54
CA GLU A 61 5.47 -1.49 -0.77
C GLU A 61 6.16 -1.65 0.59
N SER A 62 5.95 -2.77 1.26
CA SER A 62 6.68 -3.09 2.50
C SER A 62 8.17 -3.28 2.22
N GLU A 63 8.52 -4.02 1.15
CA GLU A 63 9.91 -4.17 0.71
C GLU A 63 10.57 -2.82 0.41
N LYS A 64 9.89 -1.85 -0.21
CA LYS A 64 10.47 -0.51 -0.45
C LYS A 64 10.84 0.21 0.84
N VAL A 65 10.04 0.02 1.89
CA VAL A 65 10.25 0.62 3.20
C VAL A 65 11.46 -0.04 3.87
N HIS A 66 11.37 -1.34 4.18
CA HIS A 66 12.35 -2.02 5.04
C HIS A 66 13.41 -2.86 4.29
N GLY A 67 13.23 -3.08 2.99
CA GLY A 67 14.21 -3.77 2.14
C GLY A 67 14.19 -5.30 2.20
N ILE A 68 13.19 -5.92 2.82
CA ILE A 68 13.13 -7.38 2.99
C ILE A 68 12.21 -7.94 1.92
N SER A 69 12.77 -8.59 0.91
CA SER A 69 11.99 -9.28 -0.12
C SER A 69 11.53 -10.65 0.37
N THR A 70 10.45 -11.19 -0.21
CA THR A 70 10.01 -12.58 0.01
C THR A 70 11.16 -13.56 -0.25
N MET A 71 11.97 -13.31 -1.29
CA MET A 71 13.14 -14.13 -1.62
C MET A 71 14.19 -14.12 -0.50
N LEU A 72 14.58 -12.94 -0.03
CA LEU A 72 15.56 -12.79 1.07
C LEU A 72 15.07 -13.48 2.33
N ALA A 73 13.82 -13.23 2.73
CA ALA A 73 13.24 -13.83 3.92
C ALA A 73 13.07 -15.36 3.79
N SER A 74 12.78 -15.86 2.58
CA SER A 74 12.67 -17.31 2.34
C SER A 74 14.01 -18.04 2.47
N GLN A 75 15.10 -17.41 2.02
CA GLN A 75 16.44 -17.99 2.04
C GLN A 75 17.12 -17.85 3.40
N ASN A 76 16.99 -16.68 4.03
CA ASN A 76 17.76 -16.32 5.22
C ASN A 76 16.90 -16.23 6.49
N GLY A 77 15.58 -16.36 6.38
CA GLY A 77 14.66 -16.28 7.51
C GLY A 77 14.62 -17.56 8.34
N MET A 78 14.25 -17.38 9.60
CA MET A 78 13.99 -18.45 10.56
C MET A 78 12.50 -18.68 10.73
N ASP A 79 12.14 -19.87 11.20
CA ASP A 79 10.78 -20.19 11.58
C ASP A 79 10.28 -19.26 12.70
N ILE A 80 9.07 -18.71 12.54
CA ILE A 80 8.51 -17.70 13.45
C ILE A 80 8.32 -18.25 14.87
N GLN A 81 7.94 -19.51 15.02
CA GLN A 81 7.77 -20.11 16.34
C GLN A 81 9.11 -20.18 17.08
N THR A 82 10.16 -20.62 16.39
CA THR A 82 11.52 -20.64 16.95
C THR A 82 11.97 -19.27 17.44
N VAL A 83 11.72 -18.22 16.65
CA VAL A 83 12.09 -16.84 17.00
C VAL A 83 11.27 -16.33 18.19
N LEU A 84 9.95 -16.59 18.21
CA LEU A 84 9.08 -16.18 19.32
C LEU A 84 9.40 -16.90 20.63
N ASP A 85 9.75 -18.18 20.59
CA ASP A 85 10.19 -18.92 21.78
C ASP A 85 11.45 -18.30 22.40
N GLU A 86 12.39 -17.89 21.56
CA GLU A 86 13.61 -17.20 22.01
C GLU A 86 13.31 -15.80 22.56
N PHE A 87 12.46 -15.03 21.88
CA PHE A 87 12.00 -13.73 22.34
C PHE A 87 11.30 -13.82 23.70
N LEU A 88 10.37 -14.77 23.86
CA LEU A 88 9.65 -14.99 25.11
C LEU A 88 10.56 -15.44 26.26
N LYS A 89 11.62 -16.20 25.96
CA LYS A 89 12.63 -16.58 26.94
C LYS A 89 13.34 -15.35 27.52
N ASP A 90 13.74 -14.41 26.67
CA ASP A 90 14.39 -13.16 27.08
C ASP A 90 13.39 -12.17 27.73
N LEU A 91 12.14 -12.18 27.28
CA LEU A 91 11.05 -11.39 27.85
C LEU A 91 10.79 -11.76 29.32
N LYS A 92 10.93 -13.05 29.68
CA LYS A 92 10.76 -13.52 31.07
C LYS A 92 11.77 -12.91 32.05
N SER A 93 12.99 -12.62 31.62
CA SER A 93 14.02 -11.99 32.47
C SER A 93 13.86 -10.47 32.62
N CYS A 94 12.86 -9.87 31.97
CA CYS A 94 12.69 -8.42 31.93
C CYS A 94 11.43 -7.97 32.67
N GLU A 95 11.48 -6.76 33.20
CA GLU A 95 10.33 -6.12 33.86
C GLU A 95 9.62 -5.17 32.90
N TYR A 96 10.42 -4.44 32.12
CA TYR A 96 9.99 -3.41 31.20
C TYR A 96 10.19 -3.84 29.75
N ILE A 97 9.23 -3.50 28.90
CA ILE A 97 9.40 -3.49 27.45
C ILE A 97 9.43 -2.04 26.95
N VAL A 98 10.36 -1.74 26.05
CA VAL A 98 10.60 -0.39 25.55
C VAL A 98 10.52 -0.38 24.03
N GLY A 99 9.97 0.70 23.48
CA GLY A 99 9.77 0.85 22.04
C GLY A 99 9.49 2.29 21.66
N HIS A 100 9.33 2.54 20.37
CA HIS A 100 8.87 3.82 19.84
C HIS A 100 7.55 3.62 19.11
N ASN A 101 6.44 4.12 19.68
CA ASN A 101 5.08 3.79 19.24
C ASN A 101 4.78 2.27 19.29
N LEU A 102 5.20 1.64 20.39
CA LEU A 102 5.30 0.19 20.58
C LEU A 102 3.94 -0.53 20.57
N LYS A 103 2.83 0.20 20.69
CA LYS A 103 1.48 -0.37 20.63
C LYS A 103 1.26 -1.17 19.34
N PHE A 104 1.84 -0.72 18.21
CA PHE A 104 1.74 -1.45 16.96
C PHE A 104 2.46 -2.80 17.06
N ASP A 105 3.74 -2.79 17.41
CA ASP A 105 4.60 -3.97 17.52
C ASP A 105 4.05 -5.00 18.50
N ILE A 106 3.57 -4.56 19.66
CA ILE A 106 2.93 -5.43 20.65
C ILE A 106 1.75 -6.18 20.03
N ASN A 107 0.87 -5.49 19.29
CA ASN A 107 -0.29 -6.13 18.70
C ASN A 107 0.07 -7.09 17.57
N VAL A 108 1.09 -6.76 16.77
CA VAL A 108 1.55 -7.64 15.70
C VAL A 108 2.18 -8.90 16.27
N VAL A 109 3.09 -8.78 17.25
CA VAL A 109 3.68 -9.95 17.93
C VAL A 109 2.61 -10.75 18.66
N ALA A 110 1.67 -10.09 19.35
CA ALA A 110 0.55 -10.76 20.01
C ALA A 110 -0.35 -11.51 19.02
N SER A 111 -0.55 -10.97 17.81
CA SER A 111 -1.28 -11.65 16.74
C SER A 111 -0.53 -12.88 16.23
N GLU A 112 0.80 -12.86 16.12
CA GLU A 112 1.59 -14.05 15.77
C GLU A 112 1.54 -15.11 16.87
N LEU A 113 1.64 -14.70 18.15
CA LEU A 113 1.45 -15.60 19.29
C LEU A 113 0.07 -16.27 19.24
N PHE A 114 -0.98 -15.49 18.95
CA PHE A 114 -2.33 -16.02 18.79
C PHE A 114 -2.44 -17.00 17.61
N ARG A 115 -1.79 -16.73 16.47
CA ARG A 115 -1.78 -17.66 15.31
C ARG A 115 -1.14 -19.01 15.65
N LEU A 116 -0.19 -19.02 16.58
CA LEU A 116 0.53 -20.22 17.03
C LEU A 116 -0.08 -20.87 18.29
N ASP A 117 -1.19 -20.36 18.81
CA ASP A 117 -1.79 -20.79 20.08
C ASP A 117 -0.79 -20.69 21.27
N ILE A 118 0.04 -19.65 21.27
CA ILE A 118 1.00 -19.35 22.34
C ILE A 118 0.43 -18.26 23.25
N GLU A 119 0.56 -18.44 24.56
CA GLU A 119 0.10 -17.47 25.56
C GLU A 119 0.79 -16.10 25.41
N ASN A 120 -0.01 -15.03 25.38
CA ASN A 120 0.49 -13.67 25.23
C ASN A 120 1.07 -13.11 26.55
N GLN A 121 2.37 -13.29 26.76
CA GLN A 121 3.09 -12.80 27.94
C GLN A 121 3.43 -11.30 27.91
N LEU A 122 3.25 -10.61 26.76
CA LEU A 122 3.53 -9.17 26.64
C LEU A 122 2.61 -8.32 27.51
N LEU A 123 1.36 -8.79 27.74
CA LEU A 123 0.36 -8.09 28.57
C LEU A 123 0.79 -7.93 30.04
N ASN A 124 1.75 -8.73 30.50
CA ASN A 124 2.22 -8.73 31.88
C ASN A 124 3.42 -7.79 32.09
N LYS A 125 3.86 -7.05 31.06
CA LYS A 125 5.04 -6.18 31.13
C LYS A 125 4.63 -4.71 31.21
N VAL A 126 5.47 -3.92 31.88
CA VAL A 126 5.33 -2.46 31.90
C VAL A 126 5.85 -1.90 30.58
N VAL A 127 5.00 -1.17 29.86
CA VAL A 127 5.34 -0.56 28.57
C VAL A 127 5.95 0.82 28.79
N LEU A 128 7.15 1.03 28.26
CA LEU A 128 7.87 2.30 28.26
C LEU A 128 8.03 2.79 26.81
N ASP A 129 7.18 3.73 26.39
CA ASP A 129 7.22 4.27 25.04
C ASP A 129 8.05 5.55 24.97
N THR A 130 8.89 5.70 23.93
CA THR A 130 9.64 6.94 23.67
C THR A 130 8.86 7.94 22.79
N CYS A 131 7.75 7.53 22.19
CA CYS A 131 6.82 8.38 21.45
C CYS A 131 5.71 8.90 22.40
N THR A 132 5.98 10.01 23.08
CA THR A 132 5.11 10.55 24.15
C THR A 132 4.90 12.05 24.02
N GLU A 133 4.01 12.61 24.84
CA GLU A 133 3.84 14.07 24.91
C GLU A 133 5.10 14.76 25.41
N ASN A 134 5.89 14.12 26.28
CA ASN A 134 7.18 14.64 26.73
C ASN A 134 8.15 14.79 25.56
N THR A 135 8.31 13.76 24.74
CA THR A 135 9.21 13.83 23.58
C THR A 135 8.68 14.74 22.47
N ALA A 136 7.36 14.86 22.30
CA ALA A 136 6.77 15.90 21.46
C ALA A 136 7.13 17.33 21.92
N ASN A 137 7.15 17.58 23.23
CA ASN A 137 7.56 18.87 23.81
C ASN A 137 9.08 19.11 23.72
N VAL A 138 9.89 18.05 23.68
CA VAL A 138 11.34 18.13 23.42
C VAL A 138 11.59 18.53 21.95
N CYS A 139 10.93 17.86 21.00
CA CYS A 139 11.15 18.09 19.57
C CYS A 139 10.45 19.35 19.03
N LYS A 140 9.31 19.75 19.61
CA LYS A 140 8.51 20.92 19.22
C LYS A 140 8.13 20.97 17.73
N LEU A 141 7.80 19.83 17.15
CA LEU A 141 7.46 19.72 15.74
C LEU A 141 6.07 20.30 15.45
N PRO A 142 5.90 21.10 14.38
CA PRO A 142 4.60 21.64 13.99
C PRO A 142 3.68 20.53 13.44
N GLY A 143 2.36 20.80 13.40
CA GLY A 143 1.37 19.91 12.78
C GLY A 143 0.72 18.88 13.70
N GLY A 144 0.86 19.03 15.02
CA GLY A 144 0.13 18.21 15.98
C GLY A 144 -1.36 18.57 16.06
N LYS A 145 -2.18 17.63 16.55
CA LYS A 145 -3.63 17.81 16.69
C LYS A 145 -3.97 18.71 17.88
N SER A 146 -5.06 19.47 17.76
CA SER A 146 -5.63 20.28 18.86
C SER A 146 -4.64 21.27 19.49
N GLY A 147 -3.75 21.86 18.69
CA GLY A 147 -2.77 22.86 19.14
C GLY A 147 -1.56 22.28 19.89
N LYS A 148 -1.43 20.96 19.99
CA LYS A 148 -0.23 20.29 20.53
C LYS A 148 0.86 20.15 19.46
N PHE A 149 2.09 19.84 19.89
CA PHE A 149 3.16 19.44 18.98
C PHE A 149 2.90 18.07 18.35
N LYS A 150 3.42 17.85 17.15
CA LYS A 150 3.40 16.56 16.47
C LYS A 150 4.29 15.58 17.26
N PHE A 151 3.82 14.36 17.45
CA PHE A 151 4.67 13.27 17.97
C PHE A 151 5.82 13.00 16.99
N PRO A 152 7.08 13.00 17.45
CA PRO A 152 8.22 12.77 16.59
C PRO A 152 8.25 11.32 16.12
N THR A 153 8.73 11.07 14.90
CA THR A 153 9.22 9.74 14.52
C THR A 153 10.50 9.41 15.28
N LEU A 154 10.90 8.14 15.31
CA LEU A 154 12.16 7.74 15.96
C LEU A 154 13.35 8.50 15.37
N VAL A 155 13.39 8.66 14.05
CA VAL A 155 14.42 9.45 13.34
C VAL A 155 14.39 10.92 13.78
N GLU A 156 13.22 11.55 13.83
CA GLU A 156 13.09 12.96 14.27
C GLU A 156 13.53 13.16 15.74
N LEU A 157 13.19 12.20 16.62
CA LEU A 157 13.58 12.22 18.02
C LEU A 157 15.09 11.98 18.20
N TYR A 158 15.64 11.01 17.49
CA TYR A 158 17.07 10.72 17.46
C TYR A 158 17.86 11.94 16.96
N GLU A 159 17.46 12.53 15.82
CA GLU A 159 18.08 13.74 15.27
C GLU A 159 18.05 14.91 16.26
N ASN A 160 16.96 15.06 17.01
CA ASN A 160 16.84 16.11 18.00
C ASN A 160 17.84 15.93 19.15
N LEU A 161 17.98 14.71 19.68
CA LEU A 161 18.85 14.41 20.82
C LEU A 161 20.33 14.36 20.43
N PHE A 162 20.66 13.69 19.33
CA PHE A 162 22.04 13.38 18.93
C PHE A 162 22.63 14.32 17.88
N LYS A 163 21.81 15.21 17.29
CA LYS A 163 22.20 16.13 16.21
C LYS A 163 22.81 15.40 15.00
N ASN A 164 22.41 14.15 14.80
CA ASN A 164 22.83 13.28 13.71
C ASN A 164 21.68 12.35 13.32
N LYS A 165 21.73 11.77 12.11
CA LYS A 165 20.82 10.69 11.69
C LYS A 165 21.48 9.35 11.97
N PHE A 166 20.68 8.31 12.23
CA PHE A 166 21.18 6.94 12.22
C PHE A 166 20.95 6.31 10.84
N GLU A 167 21.79 5.34 10.48
CA GLU A 167 21.72 4.64 9.21
C GLU A 167 20.70 3.48 9.26
N ASN A 168 20.19 3.06 8.10
CA ASN A 168 19.27 1.92 7.97
C ASN A 168 17.97 2.03 8.77
N ALA A 169 17.38 3.22 8.92
CA ALA A 169 16.01 3.33 9.41
C ALA A 169 15.04 2.43 8.61
N HIS A 170 14.04 1.86 9.29
CA HIS A 170 13.21 0.76 8.78
C HIS A 170 13.99 -0.54 8.64
N ASN A 171 14.78 -0.82 9.66
CA ASN A 171 15.37 -2.12 9.91
C ASN A 171 15.24 -2.30 11.42
N ALA A 172 14.42 -3.25 11.85
CA ALA A 172 14.13 -3.46 13.27
C ALA A 172 15.41 -3.52 14.14
N SER A 173 16.51 -4.07 13.62
CA SER A 173 17.78 -4.09 14.37
C SER A 173 18.37 -2.69 14.62
N ALA A 174 18.37 -1.83 13.60
CA ALA A 174 18.87 -0.46 13.69
C ALA A 174 17.90 0.42 14.51
N ASP A 175 16.60 0.24 14.30
CA ASP A 175 15.57 0.97 15.04
C ASP A 175 15.57 0.59 16.54
N VAL A 176 15.83 -0.66 16.89
CA VAL A 176 16.04 -1.08 18.30
C VAL A 176 17.28 -0.41 18.91
N GLU A 177 18.40 -0.34 18.20
CA GLU A 177 19.61 0.31 18.71
C GLU A 177 19.38 1.82 18.91
N ALA A 178 18.81 2.49 17.89
CA ALA A 178 18.47 3.90 17.97
C ALA A 178 17.48 4.19 19.09
N ASN A 179 16.46 3.34 19.28
CA ASN A 179 15.49 3.51 20.35
C ASN A 179 16.08 3.23 21.74
N ALA A 180 16.97 2.25 21.89
CA ALA A 180 17.70 2.03 23.13
C ALA A 180 18.55 3.26 23.49
N MET A 181 19.27 3.81 22.51
CA MET A 181 20.05 5.04 22.70
C MET A 181 19.17 6.22 23.13
N VAL A 182 18.06 6.45 22.42
CA VAL A 182 17.08 7.50 22.75
C VAL A 182 16.53 7.31 24.15
N PHE A 183 16.11 6.10 24.51
CA PHE A 183 15.52 5.81 25.82
C PHE A 183 16.50 6.11 26.97
N PHE A 184 17.73 5.59 26.90
CA PHE A 184 18.72 5.85 27.96
C PHE A 184 19.19 7.31 27.99
N GLU A 185 19.21 8.01 26.84
CA GLU A 185 19.50 9.44 26.80
C GLU A 185 18.38 10.27 27.44
N LEU A 186 17.11 9.90 27.23
CA LEU A 186 15.97 10.53 27.89
C LEU A 186 16.00 10.30 29.41
N ILE A 187 16.37 9.10 29.86
CA ILE A 187 16.61 8.84 31.29
C ILE A 187 17.74 9.74 31.80
N ARG A 188 18.91 9.71 31.16
CA ARG A 188 20.12 10.47 31.57
C ARG A 188 19.83 11.97 31.72
N GLN A 189 19.08 12.55 30.79
CA GLN A 189 18.68 13.97 30.81
C GLN A 189 17.46 14.28 31.69
N LYS A 190 16.86 13.29 32.37
CA LYS A 190 15.59 13.41 33.12
C LYS A 190 14.43 13.96 32.27
N LEU A 191 14.36 13.54 31.01
CA LEU A 191 13.29 13.89 30.05
C LEU A 191 12.26 12.77 29.89
N PHE A 192 12.51 11.58 30.45
CA PHE A 192 11.55 10.48 30.52
C PHE A 192 10.59 10.65 31.73
N ASP A 193 9.37 10.12 31.63
CA ASP A 193 8.40 10.18 32.74
C ASP A 193 8.85 9.26 33.90
N PRO A 194 9.21 9.81 35.07
CA PRO A 194 9.71 9.02 36.19
C PRO A 194 8.64 8.13 36.84
N SER A 195 7.35 8.40 36.62
CA SER A 195 6.26 7.63 37.24
C SER A 195 6.08 6.23 36.65
N LEU A 196 6.65 5.97 35.47
CA LEU A 196 6.53 4.70 34.75
C LEU A 196 7.58 3.66 35.16
N ILE A 197 8.61 4.07 35.91
CA ILE A 197 9.76 3.22 36.25
C ILE A 197 9.89 3.17 37.78
N GLN A 198 9.91 1.94 38.34
CA GLN A 198 10.15 1.75 39.76
C GLN A 198 11.57 2.19 40.15
N ASP A 199 11.69 2.98 41.21
CA ASP A 199 12.97 3.51 41.70
C ASP A 199 13.76 4.27 40.62
N PHE A 200 13.06 5.17 39.89
CA PHE A 200 13.61 5.95 38.78
C PHE A 200 14.92 6.68 39.14
N GLU A 201 15.05 7.25 40.34
CA GLU A 201 16.25 8.00 40.73
C GLU A 201 17.49 7.10 40.83
N ASN A 202 17.33 5.85 41.26
CA ASN A 202 18.42 4.87 41.26
C ASN A 202 18.81 4.47 39.83
N ILE A 203 17.84 4.23 38.95
CA ILE A 203 18.08 3.95 37.53
C ILE A 203 18.76 5.14 36.84
N HIS A 204 18.27 6.36 37.06
CA HIS A 204 18.89 7.59 36.58
C HIS A 204 20.35 7.71 37.02
N THR A 205 20.63 7.41 38.29
CA THR A 205 22.00 7.45 38.83
C THR A 205 22.90 6.42 38.16
N LYS A 206 22.43 5.17 37.97
CA LYS A 206 23.19 4.09 37.32
C LYS A 206 23.45 4.39 35.84
N VAL A 207 22.42 4.84 35.11
CA VAL A 207 22.52 5.23 33.69
C VAL A 207 23.47 6.42 33.54
N SER A 208 23.35 7.47 34.36
CA SER A 208 24.24 8.64 34.30
C SER A 208 25.68 8.33 34.72
N GLY A 209 25.87 7.33 35.59
CA GLY A 209 27.20 6.82 35.94
C GLY A 209 27.87 6.05 34.80
N THR A 210 27.08 5.30 34.03
CA THR A 210 27.54 4.53 32.86
C THR A 210 27.80 5.45 31.68
N PHE A 211 26.87 6.36 31.39
CA PHE A 211 26.95 7.33 30.32
C PHE A 211 27.23 8.72 30.90
N SER A 212 28.51 9.00 31.16
CA SER A 212 28.95 10.31 31.66
C SER A 212 28.83 11.42 30.62
N ILE A 213 28.75 11.04 29.34
CA ILE A 213 28.44 11.88 28.19
C ILE A 213 27.17 11.36 27.49
N GLN A 214 26.85 11.91 26.33
CA GLN A 214 25.75 11.41 25.49
C GLN A 214 25.93 9.92 25.18
N VAL A 215 24.83 9.15 25.23
CA VAL A 215 24.82 7.71 24.92
C VAL A 215 25.39 7.47 23.50
N SER A 216 26.31 6.51 23.36
CA SER A 216 26.87 6.10 22.07
C SER A 216 26.16 4.87 21.53
N THR A 217 26.48 4.48 20.28
CA THR A 217 26.04 3.20 19.74
C THR A 217 26.59 2.04 20.59
N PHE A 218 25.92 0.89 20.51
CA PHE A 218 26.27 -0.33 21.23
C PHE A 218 27.14 -1.27 20.37
N GLY A 219 27.62 -0.79 19.22
CA GLY A 219 28.55 -1.51 18.34
C GLY A 219 27.91 -2.64 17.54
N ILE A 220 26.60 -2.55 17.30
CA ILE A 220 25.86 -3.57 16.55
C ILE A 220 26.05 -3.31 15.05
N ASN A 221 26.32 -4.39 14.29
CA ASN A 221 26.42 -4.30 12.85
C ASN A 221 25.07 -4.64 12.20
N HIS A 222 24.45 -3.65 11.55
CA HIS A 222 23.16 -3.81 10.89
C HIS A 222 23.33 -4.19 9.42
N ILE A 223 22.69 -5.29 9.01
CA ILE A 223 22.67 -5.72 7.61
C ILE A 223 21.88 -4.71 6.78
N ASN A 224 22.42 -4.28 5.63
CA ASN A 224 21.68 -3.48 4.68
C ASN A 224 20.73 -4.36 3.86
N LEU A 225 19.50 -4.52 4.36
CA LEU A 225 18.49 -5.41 3.80
C LEU A 225 18.12 -5.06 2.35
N LYS A 226 18.08 -3.77 2.01
CA LYS A 226 17.84 -3.29 0.63
C LYS A 226 18.91 -3.78 -0.33
N ALA A 227 20.18 -3.69 0.07
CA ALA A 227 21.30 -4.17 -0.73
C ALA A 227 21.28 -5.69 -0.88
N GLU A 228 20.98 -6.44 0.18
CA GLU A 228 20.90 -7.90 0.14
C GLU A 228 19.74 -8.40 -0.74
N SER A 229 18.55 -7.80 -0.63
CA SER A 229 17.42 -8.14 -1.50
C SER A 229 17.73 -7.84 -2.97
N LYS A 230 18.39 -6.71 -3.26
CA LYS A 230 18.80 -6.35 -4.63
C LYS A 230 19.77 -7.38 -5.20
N LYS A 231 20.79 -7.76 -4.43
CA LYS A 231 21.78 -8.77 -4.83
C LYS A 231 21.14 -10.12 -5.17
N LEU A 232 20.15 -10.57 -4.40
CA LEU A 232 19.41 -11.80 -4.68
C LEU A 232 18.53 -11.70 -5.92
N LYS A 233 17.91 -10.53 -6.17
CA LYS A 233 17.13 -10.29 -7.39
C LYS A 233 18.02 -10.38 -8.64
N GLU A 234 19.18 -9.74 -8.62
CA GLU A 234 20.14 -9.77 -9.74
C GLU A 234 20.65 -11.19 -10.02
N GLN A 235 20.95 -11.97 -8.98
CA GLN A 235 21.35 -13.37 -9.13
C GLN A 235 20.26 -14.23 -9.79
N ASN A 236 18.99 -14.07 -9.38
CA ASN A 236 17.86 -14.82 -9.95
C ASN A 236 17.48 -14.36 -11.38
N GLN A 237 17.66 -13.09 -11.71
CA GLN A 237 17.41 -12.58 -13.07
C GLN A 237 18.44 -13.14 -14.06
N THR A 238 19.69 -13.33 -13.63
CA THR A 238 20.75 -13.91 -14.47
C THR A 238 20.45 -15.36 -14.89
N GLU A 239 19.65 -16.09 -14.11
CA GLU A 239 19.21 -17.46 -14.43
C GLU A 239 17.96 -17.54 -15.32
N ASN A 240 17.15 -16.48 -15.38
CA ASN A 240 15.86 -16.45 -16.10
C ASN A 240 15.88 -15.68 -17.43
N LEU A 241 17.02 -15.07 -17.81
CA LEU A 241 17.18 -14.37 -19.08
C LEU A 241 17.49 -15.35 -20.22
N ASN A 242 16.50 -16.14 -20.60
CA ASN A 242 16.34 -16.69 -21.95
C ASN A 242 14.98 -16.25 -22.48
N THR A 243 14.86 -14.97 -22.81
CA THR A 243 13.74 -14.45 -23.59
C THR A 243 14.29 -13.64 -24.75
N ASP A 244 15.03 -14.30 -25.63
CA ASP A 244 15.04 -13.94 -27.04
C ASP A 244 13.71 -14.41 -27.61
N ASP A 245 12.68 -13.56 -27.54
CA ASP A 245 11.63 -13.52 -28.55
C ASP A 245 10.73 -12.31 -28.34
N LEU A 246 10.42 -11.66 -29.47
CA LEU A 246 9.44 -10.58 -29.67
C LEU A 246 9.95 -9.14 -29.65
N VAL A 247 10.82 -8.81 -30.61
CA VAL A 247 10.70 -7.51 -31.31
C VAL A 247 10.79 -7.74 -32.81
N ASN A 248 9.70 -8.27 -33.40
CA ASN A 248 9.42 -8.01 -34.81
C ASN A 248 8.64 -6.70 -34.87
N ASN A 249 9.38 -5.59 -35.01
CA ASN A 249 8.85 -4.27 -35.30
C ASN A 249 8.31 -4.25 -36.74
N ASN A 250 7.10 -4.74 -36.91
CA ASN A 250 6.26 -4.45 -38.08
C ASN A 250 4.80 -4.81 -37.75
N SER A 251 4.01 -3.84 -37.30
CA SER A 251 2.60 -3.82 -37.67
C SER A 251 2.00 -2.42 -37.49
N ASN A 252 1.36 -1.98 -38.56
CA ASN A 252 0.32 -0.96 -38.59
C ASN A 252 -0.84 -1.46 -37.71
N SER A 253 -0.70 -1.39 -36.39
CA SER A 253 -1.66 -1.94 -35.43
C SER A 253 -2.65 -0.86 -35.03
N ASP A 254 -3.93 -1.13 -35.27
CA ASP A 254 -5.02 -0.27 -34.84
C ASP A 254 -5.13 -0.31 -33.31
N TYR A 255 -5.26 0.87 -32.68
CA TYR A 255 -5.44 1.01 -31.24
C TYR A 255 -6.71 1.79 -30.92
N VAL A 256 -7.38 1.41 -29.83
CA VAL A 256 -8.60 2.02 -29.32
C VAL A 256 -8.46 2.20 -27.81
N HIS A 257 -8.74 3.42 -27.32
CA HIS A 257 -8.81 3.63 -25.88
C HIS A 257 -10.10 3.07 -25.28
N LEU A 258 -9.96 2.14 -24.33
CA LEU A 258 -11.07 1.49 -23.63
C LEU A 258 -11.26 1.93 -22.17
N HIS A 259 -10.32 2.72 -21.64
CA HIS A 259 -10.39 3.30 -20.30
C HIS A 259 -10.11 4.81 -20.41
N ASN A 260 -11.18 5.61 -20.46
CA ASN A 260 -11.10 7.06 -20.56
C ASN A 260 -12.13 7.71 -19.64
N ASN A 261 -11.73 8.82 -19.04
CA ASN A 261 -12.57 9.62 -18.19
C ASN A 261 -12.93 10.92 -18.91
N SER A 262 -14.12 11.45 -18.64
CA SER A 262 -14.56 12.76 -19.08
C SER A 262 -14.77 13.69 -17.90
N GLN A 263 -15.15 14.93 -18.19
CA GLN A 263 -15.61 15.94 -17.22
C GLN A 263 -16.73 15.45 -16.26
N PHE A 264 -17.41 14.33 -16.57
CA PHE A 264 -18.39 13.71 -15.67
C PHE A 264 -17.74 12.84 -14.58
N SER A 265 -16.46 12.53 -14.69
CA SER A 265 -15.61 12.13 -13.56
C SER A 265 -15.23 13.37 -12.76
N VAL A 266 -16.20 13.88 -11.99
CA VAL A 266 -16.16 15.17 -11.30
C VAL A 266 -14.89 15.28 -10.43
N LEU A 267 -14.18 16.40 -10.60
CA LEU A 267 -12.91 16.70 -9.91
C LEU A 267 -11.78 15.66 -10.15
N GLN A 268 -11.90 14.77 -11.14
CA GLN A 268 -10.86 13.81 -11.52
C GLN A 268 -10.35 13.97 -12.96
N SER A 269 -11.14 14.55 -13.85
CA SER A 269 -10.80 14.65 -15.28
C SER A 269 -11.20 15.99 -15.87
N THR A 270 -10.37 16.48 -16.80
CA THR A 270 -10.59 17.71 -17.57
C THR A 270 -11.05 17.44 -19.01
N THR A 271 -11.15 16.16 -19.41
CA THR A 271 -11.52 15.75 -20.77
C THR A 271 -12.95 16.14 -21.11
N LYS A 272 -13.14 17.02 -22.09
CA LYS A 272 -14.46 17.27 -22.65
C LYS A 272 -14.85 16.16 -23.63
N ILE A 273 -16.12 15.75 -23.60
CA ILE A 273 -16.64 14.71 -24.50
C ILE A 273 -16.41 15.07 -25.98
N SER A 274 -16.63 16.32 -26.37
CA SER A 274 -16.38 16.78 -27.75
C SER A 274 -14.94 16.60 -28.18
N ASP A 275 -14.01 16.89 -27.26
CA ASP A 275 -12.58 16.87 -27.52
C ASP A 275 -12.08 15.43 -27.57
N LEU A 276 -12.63 14.53 -26.74
CA LEU A 276 -12.38 13.09 -26.83
C LEU A 276 -12.79 12.52 -28.20
N VAL A 277 -14.00 12.85 -28.69
CA VAL A 277 -14.48 12.40 -30.00
C VAL A 277 -13.62 12.96 -31.13
N LYS A 278 -13.28 14.25 -31.07
CA LYS A 278 -12.40 14.90 -32.04
C LYS A 278 -11.01 14.25 -32.07
N LYS A 279 -10.39 14.04 -30.91
CA LYS A 279 -9.06 13.41 -30.80
C LYS A 279 -9.10 11.97 -31.34
N THR A 280 -10.17 11.22 -31.05
CA THR A 280 -10.39 9.88 -31.60
C THR A 280 -10.41 9.88 -33.13
N ALA A 281 -11.10 10.87 -33.73
CA ALA A 281 -11.15 11.08 -35.17
C ALA A 281 -9.78 11.48 -35.75
N ASP A 282 -9.09 12.43 -35.12
CA ASP A 282 -7.77 12.91 -35.55
C ASP A 282 -6.74 11.76 -35.60
N TYR A 283 -6.85 10.80 -34.67
CA TYR A 283 -6.02 9.60 -34.59
C TYR A 283 -6.55 8.42 -35.42
N LYS A 284 -7.65 8.62 -36.18
CA LYS A 284 -8.27 7.59 -37.04
C LYS A 284 -8.63 6.30 -36.31
N MET A 285 -9.01 6.41 -35.03
CA MET A 285 -9.47 5.27 -34.25
C MET A 285 -10.91 4.90 -34.65
N ASN A 286 -11.22 3.61 -34.77
CA ASN A 286 -12.56 3.13 -35.17
C ASN A 286 -13.55 3.08 -34.00
N ALA A 287 -13.09 3.23 -32.77
CA ALA A 287 -13.90 3.20 -31.57
C ALA A 287 -13.26 4.00 -30.44
N VAL A 288 -14.04 4.32 -29.42
CA VAL A 288 -13.55 4.87 -28.15
C VAL A 288 -14.55 4.54 -27.04
N ALA A 289 -14.06 4.21 -25.85
CA ALA A 289 -14.90 3.99 -24.68
C ALA A 289 -14.96 5.22 -23.76
N LEU A 290 -16.10 5.42 -23.11
CA LEU A 290 -16.24 6.31 -21.96
C LEU A 290 -16.51 5.47 -20.72
N THR A 291 -15.65 5.60 -19.71
CA THR A 291 -15.66 4.83 -18.46
C THR A 291 -15.51 5.78 -17.28
N ASP A 292 -16.46 6.70 -17.12
CA ASP A 292 -16.42 7.69 -16.04
C ASP A 292 -16.46 7.04 -14.65
N LYS A 293 -15.84 7.73 -13.68
CA LYS A 293 -15.67 7.24 -12.32
C LYS A 293 -16.99 7.20 -11.55
N ALA A 294 -17.40 5.98 -11.26
CA ALA A 294 -18.54 5.54 -10.50
C ALA A 294 -19.90 6.11 -10.93
N ASN A 295 -20.00 6.64 -12.15
CA ASN A 295 -21.23 7.22 -12.68
C ASN A 295 -21.38 7.00 -14.19
N MET A 296 -22.61 7.15 -14.68
CA MET A 296 -22.96 7.06 -16.10
C MET A 296 -23.57 8.37 -16.65
N MET A 297 -23.32 9.50 -15.98
CA MET A 297 -23.93 10.79 -16.34
C MET A 297 -23.51 11.25 -17.75
N GLY A 298 -22.26 10.97 -18.13
CA GLY A 298 -21.72 11.31 -19.44
C GLY A 298 -22.19 10.44 -20.60
N CYS A 299 -22.77 9.25 -20.35
CA CYS A 299 -23.04 8.25 -21.40
C CYS A 299 -23.95 8.78 -22.52
N PHE A 300 -25.04 9.47 -22.18
CA PHE A 300 -25.96 10.02 -23.18
C PHE A 300 -25.31 11.14 -24.01
N HIS A 301 -24.59 12.04 -23.35
CA HIS A 301 -23.87 13.13 -24.02
C HIS A 301 -22.79 12.58 -24.96
N PHE A 302 -22.07 11.56 -24.54
CA PHE A 302 -21.04 10.90 -25.33
C PHE A 302 -21.60 10.18 -26.54
N TYR A 303 -22.64 9.37 -26.35
CA TYR A 303 -23.33 8.70 -27.46
C TYR A 303 -23.84 9.72 -28.49
N ARG A 304 -24.47 10.81 -28.03
CA ARG A 304 -24.96 11.88 -28.90
C ARG A 304 -23.82 12.58 -29.65
N ALA A 305 -22.70 12.86 -28.99
CA ALA A 305 -21.55 13.51 -29.62
C ALA A 305 -20.95 12.65 -30.74
N VAL A 306 -20.74 11.35 -30.47
CA VAL A 306 -20.24 10.39 -31.47
C VAL A 306 -21.23 10.23 -32.63
N LYS A 307 -22.53 10.16 -32.33
CA LYS A 307 -23.58 10.09 -33.35
C LYS A 307 -23.54 11.33 -34.26
N ASN A 308 -23.53 12.53 -33.68
CA ASN A 308 -23.47 13.78 -34.44
C ASN A 308 -22.21 13.85 -35.33
N TYR A 309 -21.06 13.42 -34.81
CA TYR A 309 -19.83 13.32 -35.61
C TYR A 309 -20.01 12.38 -36.80
N ASN A 310 -20.52 11.17 -36.56
CA ASN A 310 -20.74 10.16 -37.61
C ASN A 310 -21.77 10.60 -38.66
N ASP A 311 -22.83 11.31 -38.25
CA ASP A 311 -23.88 11.83 -39.15
C ASP A 311 -23.36 12.96 -40.04
N ALA A 312 -22.30 13.68 -39.61
CA ALA A 312 -21.66 14.76 -40.37
C ALA A 312 -20.57 14.27 -41.36
N LEU A 313 -20.25 12.98 -41.36
CA LEU A 313 -19.23 12.42 -42.24
C LEU A 313 -19.74 12.30 -43.70
N GLU A 314 -18.93 12.73 -44.65
CA GLU A 314 -19.12 12.42 -46.08
C GLU A 314 -18.86 10.94 -46.36
N ASN A 315 -19.38 10.43 -47.49
CA ASN A 315 -19.19 9.04 -47.90
C ASN A 315 -17.68 8.73 -48.02
N ASN A 316 -17.22 7.69 -47.31
CA ASN A 316 -15.84 7.15 -47.19
C ASN A 316 -15.02 7.56 -45.95
N ASN A 317 -15.55 8.39 -45.03
CA ASN A 317 -14.87 8.63 -43.75
C ASN A 317 -15.16 7.54 -42.71
N GLN A 318 -14.16 7.22 -41.89
CA GLN A 318 -14.24 6.19 -40.85
C GLN A 318 -15.16 6.62 -39.71
N LYS A 319 -16.23 5.86 -39.47
CA LYS A 319 -17.14 6.05 -38.34
C LYS A 319 -16.49 5.60 -37.04
N ILE A 320 -16.84 6.29 -35.96
CA ILE A 320 -16.43 5.95 -34.59
C ILE A 320 -17.55 5.14 -33.93
N LYS A 321 -17.21 3.97 -33.39
CA LYS A 321 -18.09 3.17 -32.54
C LYS A 321 -18.00 3.66 -31.09
N PRO A 322 -19.09 4.18 -30.48
CA PRO A 322 -19.10 4.50 -29.06
C PRO A 322 -19.19 3.22 -28.23
N ILE A 323 -18.35 3.10 -27.20
CA ILE A 323 -18.42 2.04 -26.19
C ILE A 323 -18.80 2.67 -24.86
N LEU A 324 -19.89 2.20 -24.25
CA LEU A 324 -20.38 2.73 -22.97
C LEU A 324 -19.89 1.84 -21.83
N GLY A 325 -19.28 2.45 -20.82
CA GLY A 325 -18.81 1.76 -19.62
C GLY A 325 -18.82 2.66 -18.40
N CYS A 326 -18.25 2.17 -17.31
CA CYS A 326 -18.09 2.87 -16.05
C CYS A 326 -16.97 2.20 -15.22
N GLU A 327 -16.21 2.99 -14.49
CA GLU A 327 -15.26 2.50 -13.48
C GLU A 327 -15.97 2.49 -12.11
N LEU A 328 -16.32 1.32 -11.57
CA LEU A 328 -17.04 1.21 -10.31
C LEU A 328 -16.10 0.80 -9.18
N ASN A 329 -16.35 1.30 -7.96
CA ASN A 329 -15.63 0.86 -6.78
C ASN A 329 -16.25 -0.43 -6.22
N VAL A 330 -15.47 -1.51 -6.14
CA VAL A 330 -15.90 -2.83 -5.66
C VAL A 330 -15.25 -3.11 -4.31
N CYS A 331 -16.04 -3.05 -3.25
CA CYS A 331 -15.63 -3.25 -1.85
C CYS A 331 -15.97 -4.65 -1.34
N GLU A 332 -15.51 -4.99 -0.12
CA GLU A 332 -15.82 -6.28 0.52
C GLU A 332 -17.31 -6.38 0.85
N ASN A 333 -17.87 -5.33 1.47
CA ASN A 333 -19.29 -5.23 1.82
C ASN A 333 -19.79 -3.79 1.67
N ARG A 334 -20.69 -3.56 0.71
CA ARG A 334 -21.22 -2.21 0.43
C ARG A 334 -22.06 -1.62 1.56
N LEU A 335 -22.63 -2.47 2.42
CA LEU A 335 -23.50 -2.09 3.52
C LEU A 335 -22.73 -1.79 4.81
N ASP A 336 -21.49 -2.28 4.93
CA ASP A 336 -20.66 -1.97 6.09
C ASP A 336 -20.08 -0.55 5.98
N LYS A 337 -20.27 0.20 7.06
CA LYS A 337 -19.83 1.59 7.25
C LYS A 337 -19.15 1.78 8.60
N SER A 338 -18.84 0.68 9.29
CA SER A 338 -18.15 0.71 10.58
C SER A 338 -16.67 1.07 10.45
N TYR A 339 -16.09 0.85 9.26
CA TYR A 339 -14.77 1.33 8.86
C TYR A 339 -14.74 1.75 7.38
N ARG A 340 -13.66 2.42 6.97
CA ARG A 340 -13.46 2.87 5.59
C ARG A 340 -12.87 1.77 4.72
N ASP A 341 -13.70 1.27 3.82
CA ASP A 341 -13.35 0.45 2.66
C ASP A 341 -13.91 1.13 1.41
N ASP A 342 -13.11 1.89 0.68
CA ASP A 342 -13.58 2.55 -0.54
C ASP A 342 -13.69 1.59 -1.73
N GLY A 343 -13.20 0.35 -1.60
CA GLY A 343 -13.16 -0.66 -2.65
C GLY A 343 -12.08 -0.44 -3.72
N TYR A 344 -11.99 -1.40 -4.64
CA TYR A 344 -11.09 -1.39 -5.78
C TYR A 344 -11.76 -0.81 -7.03
N GLN A 345 -11.01 -0.10 -7.86
CA GLN A 345 -11.52 0.51 -9.09
C GLN A 345 -11.52 -0.50 -10.24
N ILE A 346 -12.71 -0.94 -10.65
CA ILE A 346 -12.88 -1.97 -11.68
C ILE A 346 -13.63 -1.38 -12.87
N VAL A 347 -13.12 -1.62 -14.08
CA VAL A 347 -13.69 -1.10 -15.32
C VAL A 347 -14.68 -2.10 -15.89
N PHE A 348 -15.90 -1.63 -16.13
CA PHE A 348 -16.94 -2.41 -16.78
C PHE A 348 -17.37 -1.76 -18.10
N LEU A 349 -17.48 -2.56 -19.16
CA LEU A 349 -17.93 -2.16 -20.48
C LEU A 349 -19.22 -2.89 -20.84
N ALA A 350 -20.23 -2.17 -21.35
CA ALA A 350 -21.45 -2.78 -21.83
C ALA A 350 -21.23 -3.44 -23.20
N LYS A 351 -21.31 -4.77 -23.26
CA LYS A 351 -21.22 -5.55 -24.50
C LYS A 351 -22.49 -5.40 -25.35
N ASN A 352 -23.63 -5.21 -24.69
CA ASN A 352 -24.95 -5.09 -25.32
C ASN A 352 -25.91 -4.25 -24.44
N LYS A 353 -27.17 -4.13 -24.87
CA LYS A 353 -28.21 -3.37 -24.16
C LYS A 353 -28.45 -3.87 -22.73
N LEU A 354 -28.46 -5.19 -22.51
CA LEU A 354 -28.63 -5.76 -21.17
C LEU A 354 -27.46 -5.39 -20.26
N GLY A 355 -26.23 -5.43 -20.79
CA GLY A 355 -25.05 -4.93 -20.07
C GLY A 355 -25.19 -3.46 -19.67
N TYR A 356 -25.65 -2.60 -20.58
CA TYR A 356 -25.91 -1.20 -20.26
C TYR A 356 -26.95 -1.03 -19.14
N GLU A 357 -28.06 -1.78 -19.19
CA GLU A 357 -29.07 -1.78 -18.12
C GLU A 357 -28.51 -2.28 -16.78
N ASN A 358 -27.67 -3.31 -16.81
CA ASN A 358 -27.00 -3.84 -15.62
C ASN A 358 -26.00 -2.85 -15.02
N LEU A 359 -25.21 -2.14 -15.84
CA LEU A 359 -24.34 -1.06 -15.37
C LEU A 359 -25.13 0.06 -14.70
N MET A 360 -26.24 0.50 -15.33
CA MET A 360 -27.11 1.53 -14.74
C MET A 360 -27.65 1.11 -13.37
N ARG A 361 -28.06 -0.17 -13.21
CA ARG A 361 -28.53 -0.71 -11.93
C ARG A 361 -27.42 -0.73 -10.89
N MET A 362 -26.24 -1.27 -11.20
CA MET A 362 -25.12 -1.31 -10.28
C MET A 362 -24.67 0.09 -9.84
N CYS A 363 -24.58 1.04 -10.79
CA CYS A 363 -24.25 2.42 -10.51
C CYS A 363 -25.30 3.08 -9.58
N SER A 364 -26.59 2.87 -9.85
CA SER A 364 -27.68 3.40 -9.02
C SER A 364 -27.61 2.85 -7.59
N ILE A 365 -27.45 1.53 -7.43
CA ILE A 365 -27.34 0.86 -6.13
C ILE A 365 -26.09 1.36 -5.37
N GLY A 366 -24.98 1.59 -6.07
CA GLY A 366 -23.77 2.14 -5.47
C GLY A 366 -24.00 3.51 -4.83
N TYR A 367 -24.89 4.34 -5.40
CA TYR A 367 -25.28 5.64 -4.81
C TYR A 367 -26.38 5.53 -3.75
N THR A 368 -27.37 4.66 -3.94
CA THR A 368 -28.55 4.62 -3.05
C THR A 368 -28.34 3.75 -1.80
N GLU A 369 -27.59 2.65 -1.93
CA GLU A 369 -27.34 1.70 -0.84
C GLU A 369 -25.88 1.73 -0.39
N GLY A 370 -24.95 1.68 -1.36
CA GLY A 370 -23.53 1.47 -1.09
C GLY A 370 -22.71 2.72 -0.78
N PHE A 371 -23.32 3.90 -0.83
CA PHE A 371 -22.60 5.16 -0.67
C PHE A 371 -22.07 5.32 0.76
N TYR A 372 -20.76 5.51 0.86
CA TYR A 372 -20.08 5.86 2.10
C TYR A 372 -19.28 7.15 1.91
N TYR A 373 -17.98 7.08 1.62
CA TYR A 373 -17.21 8.23 1.09
C TYR A 373 -17.29 8.31 -0.43
N VAL A 374 -17.39 7.15 -1.07
CA VAL A 374 -17.61 6.98 -2.50
C VAL A 374 -18.81 6.05 -2.72
N PRO A 375 -19.47 6.10 -3.89
CA PRO A 375 -20.42 5.05 -4.28
C PRO A 375 -19.67 3.73 -4.47
N ARG A 376 -20.14 2.67 -3.81
CA ARG A 376 -19.50 1.34 -3.82
C ARG A 376 -20.51 0.25 -4.14
N ILE A 377 -20.06 -0.77 -4.84
CA ILE A 377 -20.77 -2.04 -4.98
C ILE A 377 -19.94 -3.15 -4.33
N ASP A 378 -20.50 -4.36 -4.21
CA ASP A 378 -19.78 -5.54 -3.74
C ASP A 378 -19.81 -6.65 -4.79
N LYS A 379 -19.03 -7.69 -4.53
CA LYS A 379 -18.92 -8.86 -5.42
C LYS A 379 -20.25 -9.60 -5.60
N ASP A 380 -21.18 -9.51 -4.65
CA ASP A 380 -22.52 -10.11 -4.78
C ASP A 380 -23.39 -9.37 -5.79
N LEU A 381 -23.35 -8.03 -5.79
CA LEU A 381 -23.98 -7.23 -6.86
C LEU A 381 -23.35 -7.49 -8.22
N VAL A 382 -22.02 -7.59 -8.27
CA VAL A 382 -21.30 -7.92 -9.52
C VAL A 382 -21.81 -9.26 -10.07
N LYS A 383 -21.88 -10.32 -9.24
CA LYS A 383 -22.41 -11.63 -9.65
C LYS A 383 -23.85 -11.52 -10.15
N LYS A 384 -24.70 -10.74 -9.47
CA LYS A 384 -26.12 -10.56 -9.80
C LYS A 384 -26.33 -9.88 -11.16
N TYR A 385 -25.49 -8.91 -11.52
CA TYR A 385 -25.64 -8.08 -12.71
C TYR A 385 -24.54 -8.29 -13.76
N LYS A 386 -23.84 -9.44 -13.74
CA LYS A 386 -22.69 -9.71 -14.63
C LYS A 386 -23.04 -9.85 -16.12
N GLU A 387 -24.27 -10.22 -16.44
CA GLU A 387 -24.64 -10.56 -17.83
C GLU A 387 -24.52 -9.36 -18.77
N GLY A 388 -23.93 -9.59 -19.95
CA GLY A 388 -23.77 -8.55 -20.97
C GLY A 388 -22.62 -7.57 -20.72
N LEU A 389 -21.73 -7.85 -19.75
CA LEU A 389 -20.58 -7.01 -19.42
C LEU A 389 -19.25 -7.62 -19.87
N ILE A 390 -18.29 -6.75 -20.18
CA ILE A 390 -16.86 -7.03 -20.25
C ILE A 390 -16.20 -6.33 -19.07
N VAL A 391 -15.21 -6.97 -18.44
CA VAL A 391 -14.51 -6.44 -17.26
C VAL A 391 -13.01 -6.37 -17.52
N LEU A 392 -12.42 -5.23 -17.20
CA LEU A 392 -10.98 -5.07 -17.15
C LEU A 392 -10.54 -5.04 -15.68
N SER A 393 -9.36 -5.61 -15.38
CA SER A 393 -8.86 -5.71 -14.00
C SER A 393 -8.66 -4.36 -13.29
N GLY A 394 -8.68 -3.25 -14.03
CA GLY A 394 -8.41 -1.90 -13.54
C GLY A 394 -6.93 -1.55 -13.64
N SER A 395 -6.64 -0.26 -13.43
CA SER A 395 -5.27 0.26 -13.35
C SER A 395 -4.57 -0.19 -12.06
N LYS A 396 -3.55 0.54 -11.57
CA LYS A 396 -2.92 0.23 -10.27
C LYS A 396 -3.90 0.25 -9.08
N TYR A 397 -5.06 0.88 -9.24
CA TYR A 397 -6.15 0.92 -8.24
C TYR A 397 -7.15 -0.24 -8.36
N GLY A 398 -6.99 -1.12 -9.36
CA GLY A 398 -7.76 -2.35 -9.51
C GLY A 398 -7.39 -3.40 -8.46
N GLU A 399 -8.27 -4.38 -8.22
CA GLU A 399 -8.10 -5.35 -7.12
C GLU A 399 -6.81 -6.16 -7.27
N ILE A 400 -6.54 -6.64 -8.49
CA ILE A 400 -5.40 -7.53 -8.76
C ILE A 400 -4.10 -6.74 -8.64
N SER A 401 -3.99 -5.62 -9.36
CA SER A 401 -2.83 -4.73 -9.35
C SER A 401 -2.51 -4.22 -7.95
N ASN A 402 -3.53 -3.80 -7.20
CA ASN A 402 -3.34 -3.32 -5.84
C ASN A 402 -2.83 -4.44 -4.92
N LYS A 403 -3.36 -5.66 -5.03
CA LYS A 403 -2.92 -6.82 -4.23
C LYS A 403 -1.50 -7.24 -4.57
N ILE A 404 -1.07 -7.18 -5.83
CA ILE A 404 0.33 -7.44 -6.23
C ILE A 404 1.28 -6.52 -5.44
N ILE A 405 0.93 -5.24 -5.35
CA ILE A 405 1.79 -4.21 -4.75
C ILE A 405 1.71 -4.18 -3.23
N ASN A 406 0.51 -4.36 -2.65
CA ASN A 406 0.24 -4.07 -1.23
C ASN A 406 -0.07 -5.31 -0.37
N VAL A 407 -0.25 -6.49 -0.95
CA VAL A 407 -0.71 -7.67 -0.18
C VAL A 407 0.11 -8.94 -0.46
N GLY A 408 0.35 -9.29 -1.71
CA GLY A 408 1.04 -10.53 -2.08
C GLY A 408 0.53 -11.15 -3.37
N GLU A 409 1.37 -12.00 -3.97
CA GLU A 409 1.08 -12.66 -5.25
C GLU A 409 -0.08 -13.64 -5.11
N LYS A 410 -0.11 -14.41 -4.02
CA LYS A 410 -1.17 -15.41 -3.77
C LYS A 410 -2.56 -14.77 -3.75
N GLN A 411 -2.75 -13.70 -2.98
CA GLN A 411 -4.05 -13.02 -2.86
C GLN A 411 -4.44 -12.31 -4.16
N ALA A 412 -3.46 -11.80 -4.91
CA ALA A 412 -3.70 -11.24 -6.24
C ALA A 412 -4.16 -12.32 -7.23
N LEU A 413 -3.54 -13.50 -7.19
CA LEU A 413 -3.94 -14.65 -8.02
C LEU A 413 -5.33 -15.13 -7.66
N ASP A 414 -5.66 -15.27 -6.37
CA ASP A 414 -7.00 -15.66 -5.92
C ASP A 414 -8.07 -14.68 -6.44
N ALA A 415 -7.78 -13.38 -6.40
CA ALA A 415 -8.65 -12.35 -6.97
C ALA A 415 -8.79 -12.50 -8.50
N CYS A 416 -7.66 -12.71 -9.20
CA CYS A 416 -7.61 -12.90 -10.64
C CYS A 416 -8.48 -14.09 -11.08
N LEU A 417 -8.33 -15.23 -10.42
CA LEU A 417 -9.11 -16.44 -10.69
C LEU A 417 -10.59 -16.24 -10.39
N TRP A 418 -10.94 -15.50 -9.34
CA TRP A 418 -12.33 -15.15 -9.06
C TRP A 418 -12.95 -14.34 -10.21
N TRP A 419 -12.28 -13.28 -10.69
CA TRP A 419 -12.80 -12.48 -11.82
C TRP A 419 -12.90 -13.32 -13.10
N LYS A 420 -11.91 -14.18 -13.37
CA LYS A 420 -11.95 -15.13 -14.49
C LYS A 420 -13.13 -16.09 -14.38
N GLU A 421 -13.41 -16.65 -13.21
CA GLU A 421 -14.53 -17.56 -13.01
C GLU A 421 -15.88 -16.89 -13.28
N ILE A 422 -16.05 -15.63 -12.82
CA ILE A 422 -17.32 -14.92 -12.96
C ILE A 422 -17.61 -14.50 -14.41
N PHE A 423 -16.60 -13.98 -15.12
CA PHE A 423 -16.76 -13.36 -16.45
C PHE A 423 -16.19 -14.19 -17.61
N MET A 424 -15.44 -15.25 -17.33
CA MET A 424 -14.88 -16.17 -18.33
C MET A 424 -14.10 -15.40 -19.43
N ASN A 425 -14.53 -15.53 -20.68
CA ASN A 425 -13.90 -14.89 -21.85
C ASN A 425 -14.12 -13.36 -21.92
N ASP A 426 -15.00 -12.81 -21.08
CA ASP A 426 -15.28 -11.39 -20.99
C ASP A 426 -14.41 -10.69 -19.91
N PHE A 427 -13.41 -11.39 -19.33
CA PHE A 427 -12.44 -10.82 -18.41
C PHE A 427 -11.08 -10.58 -19.05
N TYR A 428 -10.49 -9.41 -18.81
CA TYR A 428 -9.20 -9.00 -19.36
C TYR A 428 -8.31 -8.41 -18.26
N LEU A 429 -7.02 -8.76 -18.29
CA LEU A 429 -6.01 -8.12 -17.45
C LEU A 429 -5.57 -6.82 -18.12
N GLU A 430 -5.81 -5.71 -17.44
CA GLU A 430 -5.51 -4.36 -17.90
C GLU A 430 -4.07 -3.98 -17.55
N MET A 431 -3.33 -3.53 -18.55
CA MET A 431 -1.93 -3.11 -18.41
C MET A 431 -1.79 -1.63 -18.74
N ASN A 432 -1.05 -0.91 -17.89
CA ASN A 432 -0.73 0.51 -18.06
C ASN A 432 0.79 0.70 -18.03
N ILE A 433 1.29 1.67 -18.79
CA ILE A 433 2.73 2.02 -18.83
C ILE A 433 2.87 3.53 -18.66
N HIS A 434 3.05 3.97 -17.42
CA HIS A 434 3.24 5.39 -17.09
C HIS A 434 4.67 5.74 -16.65
N GLY A 435 5.61 4.78 -16.71
CA GLY A 435 6.99 4.96 -16.26
C GLY A 435 7.18 4.88 -14.74
N GLU A 436 6.21 4.30 -14.04
CA GLU A 436 6.28 4.03 -12.60
C GLU A 436 6.80 2.60 -12.37
N GLU A 437 7.70 2.43 -11.40
CA GLU A 437 8.25 1.11 -11.01
C GLU A 437 7.15 0.10 -10.65
N GLU A 438 6.09 0.55 -9.98
CA GLU A 438 4.91 -0.27 -9.67
C GLU A 438 4.26 -0.84 -10.94
N ASN A 439 4.19 -0.08 -12.04
CA ASN A 439 3.58 -0.55 -13.29
C ASN A 439 4.42 -1.67 -13.90
N GLU A 440 5.74 -1.60 -13.82
CA GLU A 440 6.62 -2.65 -14.34
C GLU A 440 6.38 -3.98 -13.61
N ILE A 441 6.32 -3.93 -12.28
CA ILE A 441 6.06 -5.09 -11.42
C ILE A 441 4.65 -5.65 -11.65
N ILE A 442 3.63 -4.78 -11.68
CA ILE A 442 2.25 -5.17 -11.98
C ILE A 442 2.21 -5.86 -13.35
N ASN A 443 2.75 -5.23 -14.39
CA ASN A 443 2.68 -5.75 -15.75
C ASN A 443 3.42 -7.08 -15.90
N GLU A 444 4.61 -7.24 -15.29
CA GLU A 444 5.33 -8.52 -15.28
C GLU A 444 4.46 -9.62 -14.65
N GLN A 445 3.83 -9.33 -13.52
CA GLN A 445 2.99 -10.30 -12.80
C GLN A 445 1.69 -10.60 -13.54
N LEU A 446 1.04 -9.59 -14.14
CA LEU A 446 -0.15 -9.78 -14.98
C LEU A 446 0.16 -10.64 -16.21
N LEU A 447 1.35 -10.50 -16.82
CA LEU A 447 1.79 -11.35 -17.92
C LEU A 447 2.02 -12.80 -17.47
N LYS A 448 2.55 -13.03 -16.27
CA LYS A 448 2.64 -14.38 -15.68
C LYS A 448 1.26 -14.98 -15.47
N PHE A 449 0.34 -14.24 -14.86
CA PHE A 449 -1.05 -14.70 -14.67
C PHE A 449 -1.74 -14.98 -16.00
N SER A 450 -1.57 -14.12 -17.01
CA SER A 450 -2.08 -14.29 -18.36
C SER A 450 -1.63 -15.61 -18.99
N LYS A 451 -0.32 -15.88 -18.98
CA LYS A 451 0.26 -17.10 -19.56
C LYS A 451 -0.16 -18.36 -18.81
N ASN A 452 -0.08 -18.34 -17.48
CA ASN A 452 -0.34 -19.53 -16.65
C ASN A 452 -1.81 -19.91 -16.59
N HIS A 453 -2.70 -18.92 -16.72
CA HIS A 453 -4.14 -19.12 -16.57
C HIS A 453 -4.93 -18.79 -17.82
N ASP A 454 -4.33 -18.61 -18.99
CA ASP A 454 -5.05 -18.32 -20.25
C ASP A 454 -6.08 -17.18 -20.08
N ILE A 455 -5.59 -16.00 -19.68
CA ILE A 455 -6.38 -14.77 -19.55
C ILE A 455 -5.80 -13.74 -20.51
N LYS A 456 -6.66 -13.09 -21.28
CA LYS A 456 -6.22 -12.07 -22.25
C LYS A 456 -5.76 -10.81 -21.53
N VAL A 457 -4.67 -10.24 -22.02
CA VAL A 457 -4.21 -8.90 -21.60
C VAL A 457 -4.74 -7.84 -22.55
N ILE A 458 -4.88 -6.61 -22.05
CA ILE A 458 -5.23 -5.45 -22.85
C ILE A 458 -4.47 -4.22 -22.39
N ALA A 459 -3.96 -3.46 -23.35
CA ALA A 459 -3.30 -2.19 -23.07
C ALA A 459 -4.34 -1.06 -22.96
N THR A 460 -4.25 -0.28 -21.90
CA THR A 460 -5.02 0.96 -21.73
C THR A 460 -4.12 2.06 -21.16
N ASN A 461 -4.65 3.27 -21.00
CA ASN A 461 -3.86 4.41 -20.53
C ASN A 461 -4.58 5.28 -19.48
N ASP A 462 -5.69 4.79 -18.90
CA ASP A 462 -6.57 5.48 -17.93
C ASP A 462 -6.60 7.02 -18.09
N THR A 463 -7.05 7.49 -19.25
CA THR A 463 -6.85 8.91 -19.60
C THR A 463 -7.76 9.82 -18.77
N LYS A 464 -7.18 10.88 -18.20
CA LYS A 464 -7.91 11.93 -17.45
C LYS A 464 -7.94 13.29 -18.15
N TYR A 465 -7.17 13.45 -19.23
CA TYR A 465 -7.07 14.64 -20.06
C TYR A 465 -6.73 14.24 -21.52
N VAL A 466 -6.95 15.13 -22.49
CA VAL A 466 -6.94 14.78 -23.93
C VAL A 466 -5.54 14.83 -24.55
N SER A 467 -4.74 15.82 -24.19
CA SER A 467 -3.39 16.01 -24.72
C SER A 467 -2.37 16.20 -23.59
N ARG A 468 -1.10 15.89 -23.84
CA ARG A 468 -0.05 15.96 -22.82
C ARG A 468 0.07 17.35 -22.19
N GLU A 469 -0.20 18.39 -22.98
CA GLU A 469 -0.16 19.79 -22.59
C GLU A 469 -1.22 20.13 -21.53
N ASP A 470 -2.28 19.33 -21.42
CA ASP A 470 -3.38 19.51 -20.46
C ASP A 470 -3.02 18.99 -19.05
N ALA A 471 -1.85 18.36 -18.88
CA ALA A 471 -1.42 17.79 -17.59
C ALA A 471 -1.38 18.84 -16.47
N ASN A 472 -0.94 20.06 -16.75
CA ASN A 472 -0.91 21.14 -15.75
C ASN A 472 -2.34 21.58 -15.34
N ALA A 473 -3.28 21.61 -16.28
CA ALA A 473 -4.67 21.93 -15.96
C ALA A 473 -5.33 20.83 -15.12
N HIS A 474 -4.97 19.57 -15.38
CA HIS A 474 -5.40 18.43 -14.58
C HIS A 474 -4.82 18.46 -13.16
N ASP A 475 -3.53 18.77 -13.01
CA ASP A 475 -2.87 18.93 -11.71
C ASP A 475 -3.56 20.01 -10.84
N ILE A 476 -3.89 21.16 -11.43
CA ILE A 476 -4.66 22.22 -10.75
C ILE A 476 -6.05 21.71 -10.30
N LEU A 477 -6.73 20.91 -11.12
CA LEU A 477 -8.02 20.32 -10.75
C LEU A 477 -7.90 19.41 -9.51
N LEU A 478 -6.83 18.61 -9.44
CA LEU A 478 -6.55 17.75 -8.28
C LEU A 478 -6.23 18.58 -7.04
N CYS A 479 -5.45 19.66 -7.17
CA CYS A 479 -5.20 20.59 -6.08
C CYS A 479 -6.50 21.20 -5.52
N VAL A 480 -7.44 21.58 -6.39
CA VAL A 480 -8.77 22.07 -5.99
C VAL A 480 -9.57 21.00 -5.26
N LYS A 481 -9.55 19.76 -5.76
CA LYS A 481 -10.22 18.61 -5.14
C LYS A 481 -9.70 18.35 -3.72
N ASP A 482 -8.39 18.39 -3.54
CA ASP A 482 -7.72 18.02 -2.30
C ASP A 482 -7.52 19.19 -1.33
N GLY A 483 -7.94 20.41 -1.73
CA GLY A 483 -7.77 21.63 -0.96
C GLY A 483 -6.31 22.02 -0.74
N GLN A 484 -5.44 21.66 -1.69
CA GLN A 484 -3.99 21.91 -1.64
C GLN A 484 -3.58 23.01 -2.61
N GLN A 485 -2.43 23.65 -2.34
CA GLN A 485 -1.81 24.56 -3.30
C GLN A 485 -0.98 23.77 -4.31
N GLN A 486 -0.90 24.22 -5.57
CA GLN A 486 -0.02 23.60 -6.58
C GLN A 486 1.47 23.62 -6.19
N SER A 487 1.86 24.59 -5.35
CA SER A 487 3.21 24.67 -4.78
C SER A 487 3.52 23.56 -3.76
N THR A 488 2.51 22.81 -3.30
CA THR A 488 2.70 21.67 -2.41
C THR A 488 3.50 20.60 -3.15
N PRO A 489 4.61 20.10 -2.58
CA PRO A 489 5.39 19.04 -3.23
C PRO A 489 4.51 17.85 -3.60
N ILE A 490 4.68 17.34 -4.82
CA ILE A 490 3.96 16.15 -5.28
C ILE A 490 4.41 14.97 -4.42
N GLY A 491 3.47 14.47 -3.60
CA GLY A 491 3.66 13.27 -2.79
C GLY A 491 3.77 12.02 -3.66
N LYS A 492 4.33 10.94 -3.08
CA LYS A 492 4.36 9.61 -3.72
C LYS A 492 3.40 8.60 -3.08
N GLY A 493 2.60 9.01 -2.08
CA GLY A 493 1.74 8.09 -1.28
C GLY A 493 2.59 7.24 -0.31
N GLN A 494 2.19 6.84 0.90
CA GLN A 494 0.86 6.68 1.51
C GLN A 494 0.57 7.64 2.70
N ARG A 495 1.47 8.58 3.06
CA ARG A 495 1.19 9.62 4.08
C ARG A 495 1.82 11.00 3.82
N PHE A 496 2.48 11.21 2.67
CA PHE A 496 2.93 12.52 2.17
C PHE A 496 2.92 12.57 0.65
#